data_AF-A0A952IWT0-F1
#
_entry.id   AF-A0A952IWT0-F1
#
_cell.length_a   1.000
_cell.length_b   1.000
_cell.length_c   1.000
_cell.angle_alpha   90.00
_cell.angle_beta   90.00
_cell.angle_gamma   90.00
#
_symmetry.space_group_name_H-M   'P 1'
#
loop_
_entity.id
_entity.type
_entity.pdbx_description
1 polymer ?
#
loop_
_entity_poly.entity_id
_entity_poly.type
_entity_poly.pdbx_seq_one_letter_code
_entity_poly.pdbx_strand_id
1 'polypeptide(L)'
;MMGLISYLVFFFILALIFGIAVMGLNLQWGYTGLFNAGVAGFLAVGAYTMAILTGPSRDSVFGGFELPFVLGIAGAVVACGIIALLVGLVTLKLREEYLAVATFGIAVSI
;
A
#
# COMPACT_ATOMS: atom_id res chain seq x y z
N MET A 1 -5.97 -14.91 29.63
CA MET A 1 -6.81 -13.80 29.09
C MET A 1 -6.04 -12.84 28.19
N MET A 2 -4.86 -12.34 28.57
CA MET A 2 -4.07 -11.39 27.77
C MET A 2 -3.67 -11.90 26.38
N GLY A 3 -3.37 -13.20 26.24
CA GLY A 3 -3.05 -13.82 24.95
C GLY A 3 -4.22 -13.87 23.97
N LEU A 4 -5.44 -14.16 24.46
CA LEU A 4 -6.65 -14.17 23.62
C LEU A 4 -6.98 -12.76 23.10
N ILE A 5 -6.85 -11.74 23.96
CA ILE A 5 -7.06 -10.35 23.57
C ILE A 5 -6.05 -9.93 22.49
N SER A 6 -4.77 -10.26 22.67
CA SER A 6 -3.72 -9.94 21.70
C SER A 6 -3.95 -10.62 20.36
N TYR A 7 -4.40 -11.88 20.38
CA TYR A 7 -4.81 -12.62 19.18
C TYR A 7 -5.94 -11.91 18.44
N LEU A 8 -7.01 -11.53 19.15
CA LEU A 8 -8.14 -10.83 18.53
C LEU A 8 -7.75 -9.47 17.94
N VAL A 9 -6.90 -8.70 18.65
CA VAL A 9 -6.39 -7.41 18.16
C VAL A 9 -5.58 -7.59 16.88
N PHE A 10 -4.74 -8.62 16.79
CA PHE A 10 -3.97 -8.93 15.58
C PHE A 10 -4.89 -9.21 14.37
N PHE A 11 -5.89 -10.08 14.52
CA PHE A 11 -6.84 -10.37 13.43
C PHE A 11 -7.67 -9.15 13.06
N PHE A 12 -8.03 -8.32 14.05
CA PHE A 12 -8.78 -7.10 13.81
C PHE A 12 -7.97 -6.09 12.99
N ILE A 13 -6.68 -5.90 13.32
CA ILE A 13 -5.77 -5.04 12.54
C ILE A 13 -5.65 -5.54 11.10
N LEU A 14 -5.44 -6.84 10.88
CA LEU A 14 -5.39 -7.42 9.54
C LEU A 14 -6.70 -7.22 8.78
N ALA A 15 -7.84 -7.45 9.42
CA ALA A 15 -9.15 -7.24 8.82
C ALA A 15 -9.35 -5.77 8.38
N LEU A 16 -8.92 -4.81 9.20
CA LEU A 16 -8.98 -3.38 8.84
C LEU A 16 -8.06 -3.04 7.65
N ILE A 17 -6.82 -3.56 7.63
CA ILE A 17 -5.88 -3.33 6.53
C ILE A 17 -6.47 -3.87 5.21
N PHE A 18 -6.94 -5.12 5.20
CA PHE A 18 -7.55 -5.71 4.01
C PHE A 18 -8.89 -5.05 3.66
N GLY A 19 -9.65 -4.59 4.64
CA GLY A 19 -10.88 -3.82 4.42
C GLY A 19 -10.61 -2.55 3.63
N ILE A 20 -9.57 -1.79 4.00
CA ILE A 20 -9.15 -0.58 3.25
C ILE A 20 -8.69 -0.95 1.83
N ALA A 21 -7.91 -2.02 1.67
CA ALA A 21 -7.44 -2.47 0.37
C ALA A 21 -8.60 -2.86 -0.57
N VAL A 22 -9.59 -3.60 -0.05
CA VAL A 22 -10.78 -4.01 -0.80
C VAL A 22 -11.67 -2.81 -1.13
N MET A 23 -11.82 -1.83 -0.24
CA MET A 23 -12.53 -0.58 -0.57
C MET A 23 -11.85 0.16 -1.73
N GLY A 24 -10.52 0.24 -1.73
CA GLY A 24 -9.74 0.83 -2.84
C GLY A 24 -9.90 0.07 -4.16
N LEU A 25 -9.95 -1.26 -4.11
CA LEU A 25 -10.21 -2.09 -5.29
C LEU A 25 -11.66 -1.95 -5.77
N ASN A 26 -12.63 -1.85 -4.85
CA ASN A 26 -14.04 -1.65 -5.19
C ASN A 26 -14.25 -0.31 -5.92
N LEU A 27 -13.55 0.76 -5.52
CA LEU A 27 -13.56 2.04 -6.22
C LEU A 27 -13.10 1.94 -7.69
N GLN A 28 -12.13 1.08 -7.98
CA GLN A 28 -11.60 0.91 -9.33
C GLN A 28 -12.40 -0.12 -10.13
N TRP A 29 -12.50 -1.34 -9.63
CA TRP A 29 -13.13 -2.42 -10.38
C TRP A 29 -14.66 -2.36 -10.29
N GLY A 30 -15.21 -2.04 -9.11
CA GLY A 30 -16.66 -2.01 -8.89
C GLY A 30 -17.35 -0.83 -9.58
N TYR A 31 -16.78 0.37 -9.48
CA TYR A 31 -17.41 1.57 -10.05
C TYR A 31 -16.98 1.88 -11.49
N THR A 32 -15.71 1.64 -11.85
CA THR A 32 -15.22 2.00 -13.20
C THR A 32 -15.02 0.78 -14.10
N GLY A 33 -15.18 -0.45 -13.61
CA GLY A 33 -14.93 -1.67 -14.37
C GLY A 33 -13.44 -1.97 -14.59
N LEU A 34 -12.53 -1.11 -14.12
CA LEU A 34 -11.09 -1.25 -14.35
C LEU A 34 -10.49 -2.18 -13.33
N PHE A 35 -10.06 -3.36 -13.77
CA PHE A 35 -9.36 -4.30 -12.92
C PHE A 35 -7.90 -3.89 -12.72
N ASN A 36 -7.54 -3.57 -11.47
CA ASN A 36 -6.16 -3.26 -11.07
C ASN A 36 -5.61 -4.42 -10.22
N ALA A 37 -4.70 -5.20 -10.80
CA ALA A 37 -4.03 -6.30 -10.12
C ALA A 37 -2.83 -5.83 -9.27
N GLY A 38 -2.41 -4.57 -9.43
CA GLY A 38 -1.23 -3.99 -8.81
C GLY A 38 -1.45 -3.45 -7.38
N VAL A 39 -2.64 -3.60 -6.80
CA VAL A 39 -3.01 -3.03 -5.49
C VAL A 39 -2.06 -3.47 -4.37
N ALA A 40 -1.58 -4.72 -4.41
CA ALA A 40 -0.62 -5.24 -3.43
C ALA A 40 0.72 -4.49 -3.46
N GLY A 41 1.20 -4.09 -4.64
CA GLY A 41 2.44 -3.31 -4.79
C GLY A 41 2.30 -1.91 -4.17
N PHE A 42 1.18 -1.23 -4.40
CA PHE A 42 0.90 0.07 -3.78
C PHE A 42 0.78 -0.03 -2.25
N LEU A 43 0.18 -1.11 -1.74
CA LEU A 43 0.12 -1.39 -0.32
C LEU A 43 1.53 -1.59 0.26
N ALA A 44 2.40 -2.31 -0.44
CA ALA A 44 3.79 -2.53 -0.04
C ALA A 44 4.58 -1.21 0.03
N VAL A 45 4.47 -0.34 -0.99
CA VAL A 45 5.12 0.98 -1.00
C VAL A 45 4.74 1.79 0.24
N GLY A 46 3.45 1.86 0.57
CA GLY A 46 2.98 2.59 1.75
C GLY A 46 3.53 1.99 3.06
N ALA A 47 3.47 0.66 3.19
CA ALA A 47 3.95 -0.05 4.37
C ALA A 47 5.46 0.13 4.59
N TYR A 48 6.27 -0.01 3.54
CA TYR A 48 7.72 0.19 3.62
C TYR A 48 8.07 1.64 3.90
N THR A 49 7.39 2.60 3.26
CA THR A 49 7.62 4.03 3.55
C THR A 49 7.33 4.35 5.02
N MET A 50 6.21 3.84 5.55
CA MET A 50 5.87 3.96 6.96
C MET A 50 6.96 3.36 7.86
N ALA A 51 7.40 2.14 7.57
CA ALA A 51 8.45 1.45 8.33
C ALA A 51 9.79 2.19 8.30
N ILE A 52 10.17 2.79 7.18
CA ILE A 52 11.41 3.57 7.03
C ILE A 52 11.34 4.87 7.84
N LEU A 53 10.19 5.56 7.82
CA LEU A 53 10.05 6.86 8.49
C LEU A 53 9.89 6.72 10.00
N THR A 54 9.06 5.78 10.48
CA THR A 54 8.74 5.65 11.91
C THR A 54 9.52 4.54 12.61
N GLY A 55 10.35 3.79 11.88
CA GLY A 55 11.17 2.74 12.46
C GLY A 55 12.17 3.29 13.48
N PRO A 56 12.61 2.45 14.44
CA PRO A 56 13.67 2.83 15.38
C PRO A 56 14.99 3.03 14.61
N SER A 57 15.77 4.03 15.01
CA SER A 57 17.06 4.31 14.39
C SER A 57 18.03 3.15 14.65
N ARG A 58 18.62 2.60 13.59
CA ARG A 58 19.63 1.54 13.67
C ARG A 58 20.81 1.92 12.79
N ASP A 59 22.00 2.05 13.38
CA ASP A 59 23.23 2.43 12.66
C ASP A 59 23.60 1.48 11.50
N SER A 60 23.07 0.25 11.52
CA SER A 60 23.33 -0.79 10.52
C SER A 60 22.35 -0.82 9.35
N VAL A 61 21.30 0.02 9.34
CA VAL A 61 20.26 -0.01 8.31
C VAL A 61 19.93 1.41 7.84
N PHE A 62 19.86 1.62 6.53
CA PHE A 62 19.34 2.87 5.98
C PHE A 62 17.84 2.97 6.26
N GLY A 63 17.45 3.89 7.14
CA GLY A 63 16.07 4.10 7.59
C GLY A 63 15.95 4.13 9.11
N GLY A 64 14.74 4.34 9.61
CA GLY A 64 14.47 4.48 11.04
C GLY A 64 14.71 5.90 11.53
N PHE A 65 14.07 6.88 10.88
CA PHE A 65 14.21 8.30 11.23
C PHE A 65 13.49 8.68 12.53
N GLU A 66 12.87 7.72 13.22
CA GLU A 66 12.11 7.92 14.47
C GLU A 66 11.08 9.05 14.36
N LEU A 67 10.56 9.27 13.15
CA LEU A 67 9.60 10.34 12.91
C LEU A 67 8.27 10.01 13.61
N PRO A 68 7.54 11.04 14.07
CA PRO A 68 6.20 10.87 14.60
C PRO A 68 5.29 10.09 13.65
N PHE A 69 4.40 9.28 14.22
CA PHE A 69 3.46 8.45 13.47
C PHE A 69 2.68 9.22 12.39
N VAL A 70 2.26 10.45 12.68
CA VAL A 70 1.52 11.32 11.75
C VAL A 70 2.36 11.68 10.51
N LEU A 71 3.65 11.96 10.70
CA LEU A 71 4.58 12.23 9.59
C LEU A 71 4.88 10.98 8.79
N GLY A 72 4.93 9.82 9.44
CA GLY A 72 4.98 8.52 8.77
C GLY A 72 3.79 8.29 7.82
N ILE A 73 2.56 8.52 8.31
CA ILE A 73 1.35 8.42 7.48
C ILE A 73 1.41 9.40 6.32
N ALA A 74 1.72 10.67 6.58
CA ALA A 74 1.80 11.69 5.54
C ALA A 74 2.84 11.31 4.47
N GLY A 75 4.02 10.84 4.89
CA GLY A 75 5.06 10.36 3.99
C GLY A 75 4.62 9.14 3.17
N ALA A 76 3.95 8.17 3.79
CA ALA A 76 3.42 7.00 3.09
C ALA A 76 2.35 7.37 2.05
N VAL A 77 1.45 8.31 2.37
CA VAL A 77 0.43 8.82 1.44
C VAL A 77 1.09 9.54 0.26
N VAL A 78 2.06 10.41 0.53
CA VAL A 78 2.77 11.16 -0.52
C VAL A 78 3.58 10.21 -1.42
N ALA A 79 4.36 9.29 -0.84
CA ALA A 79 5.18 8.35 -1.60
C ALA A 79 4.32 7.41 -2.46
N CYS A 80 3.29 6.79 -1.87
CA CYS A 80 2.36 5.94 -2.60
C CYS A 80 1.61 6.74 -3.68
N GLY A 81 1.17 7.97 -3.37
CA GLY A 81 0.52 8.86 -4.31
C GLY A 81 1.40 9.20 -5.52
N ILE A 82 2.68 9.52 -5.31
CA ILE A 82 3.63 9.79 -6.40
C ILE A 82 3.80 8.56 -7.28
N ILE A 83 4.03 7.38 -6.69
CA ILE A 83 4.19 6.14 -7.47
C ILE A 83 2.90 5.78 -8.22
N ALA A 84 1.75 5.89 -7.57
CA ALA A 84 0.44 5.64 -8.19
C ALA A 84 0.15 6.62 -9.35
N LEU A 85 0.54 7.89 -9.21
CA LEU A 85 0.44 8.88 -10.29
C LEU A 85 1.34 8.53 -11.47
N LEU A 86 2.60 8.17 -11.22
CA LEU A 86 3.54 7.77 -12.27
C LEU A 86 3.03 6.53 -13.02
N VAL A 87 2.61 5.51 -12.27
CA VAL A 87 2.03 4.29 -12.85
C VAL A 87 0.76 4.61 -13.63
N GLY A 88 -0.14 5.41 -13.05
CA GLY A 88 -1.38 5.85 -13.70
C GLY A 88 -1.11 6.58 -15.02
N LEU A 89 -0.15 7.50 -15.05
CA LEU A 89 0.23 8.23 -16.27
C LEU A 89 0.70 7.30 -17.40
N VAL A 90 1.44 6.24 -17.06
CA VAL A 90 1.92 5.25 -18.04
C VAL A 90 0.78 4.35 -18.50
N THR A 91 -0.17 4.02 -17.63
CA THR A 91 -1.25 3.07 -17.91
C THR A 91 -2.53 3.68 -18.50
N LEU A 92 -2.73 5.01 -18.42
CA LEU A 92 -3.92 5.71 -18.93
C LEU A 92 -4.26 5.44 -20.41
N LYS A 93 -3.26 5.04 -21.21
CA LYS A 93 -3.43 4.75 -22.65
C LYS A 93 -3.79 3.28 -22.95
N LEU A 94 -3.84 2.42 -21.94
CA LEU A 94 -4.09 0.99 -22.10
C LEU A 94 -5.58 0.68 -22.09
N ARG A 95 -5.97 -0.37 -22.83
CA ARG A 95 -7.30 -0.98 -22.68
C ARG A 95 -7.37 -1.80 -21.39
N GLU A 96 -8.57 -2.05 -20.90
CA GLU A 96 -8.84 -2.66 -19.59
C GLU A 96 -8.10 -3.99 -19.35
N GLU A 97 -8.05 -4.87 -20.36
CA GLU A 97 -7.33 -6.14 -20.28
C GLU A 97 -5.81 -5.96 -20.15
N TYR A 98 -5.25 -4.96 -20.85
CA TYR A 98 -3.81 -4.65 -20.78
C TYR A 98 -3.46 -3.89 -19.50
N LEU A 99 -4.38 -3.08 -18.97
CA LEU A 99 -4.23 -2.41 -17.68
C LEU A 99 -4.03 -3.44 -16.55
N ALA A 100 -4.84 -4.50 -16.55
CA ALA A 100 -4.73 -5.59 -15.60
C ALA A 100 -3.35 -6.26 -15.63
N VAL A 101 -2.88 -6.63 -16.83
CA VAL A 101 -1.58 -7.29 -17.02
C VAL A 101 -0.42 -6.36 -16.64
N ALA A 102 -0.48 -5.10 -17.05
CA ALA A 102 0.57 -4.12 -16.74
C ALA A 102 0.67 -3.85 -15.23
N THR A 103 -0.46 -3.68 -14.54
CA THR A 103 -0.46 -3.46 -13.08
C THR A 103 0.00 -4.68 -12.30
N PHE A 104 -0.29 -5.89 -12.76
CA PHE A 104 0.28 -7.11 -12.18
C PHE A 104 1.81 -7.14 -12.32
N GLY A 105 2.34 -6.85 -13.50
CA GLY A 105 3.79 -6.79 -13.73
C GLY A 105 4.48 -5.75 -12.84
N ILE A 106 3.86 -4.59 -12.64
CA ILE A 106 4.37 -3.55 -11.73
C ILE A 106 4.40 -4.03 -10.28
N ALA A 107 3.33 -4.67 -9.79
CA ALA A 107 3.30 -5.16 -8.42
C ALA A 107 4.33 -6.26 -8.14
N VAL A 108 4.69 -7.07 -9.14
CA VAL A 108 5.76 -8.08 -9.00
C VAL A 108 7.16 -7.46 -9.05
N SER A 109 7.30 -6.27 -9.65
CA SER A 109 8.58 -5.58 -9.77
C SER A 109 8.96 -4.74 -8.54
N ILE A 110 7.97 -4.42 -7.69
CA ILE A 110 8.13 -3.71 -6.41
C ILE A 110 8.48 -4.73 -5.33
#